data_AF-A0A2N0QMX2-F1
#
_entry.id   AF-A0A2N0QMX2-F1
#
_cell.length_a   1.000
_cell.length_b   1.000
_cell.length_c   1.000
_cell.angle_alpha   90.00
_cell.angle_beta   90.00
_cell.angle_gamma   90.00
#
_symmetry.space_group_name_H-M   'P 1'
#
loop_
_entity.id
_entity.type
_entity.pdbx_description
1 polymer ?
#
loop_
_entity_poly.entity_id
_entity_poly.type
_entity_poly.pdbx_seq_one_letter_code
_entity_poly.pdbx_strand_id
1 'polypeptide(L)'
;TTPLSASAETDLSLTVDAAILIDAETGKILYEQNADTNLGIASMTKMMTEYILLDAIDAGTITWDQQYRVTEYTYRMSQDRALSNVPLRAD
;
A
#
# COMPACT_ATOMS: atom_id res chain seq x y z
N THR A 1 14.34 34.96 -31.18
CA THR A 1 14.92 33.89 -30.37
C THR A 1 14.10 32.64 -30.62
N THR A 2 14.72 31.57 -31.10
CA THR A 2 14.01 30.30 -31.32
C THR A 2 13.67 29.70 -29.96
N PRO A 3 12.42 29.31 -29.68
CA PRO A 3 12.10 28.65 -28.42
C PRO A 3 12.87 27.33 -28.34
N LEU A 4 13.56 27.09 -27.23
CA LEU A 4 14.09 25.77 -26.92
C LEU A 4 12.89 24.82 -26.76
N SER A 5 12.77 23.85 -27.66
CA SER A 5 11.90 22.71 -27.42
C SER A 5 12.39 21.98 -26.18
N ALA A 6 11.58 21.97 -25.13
CA ALA A 6 11.79 21.09 -23.99
C ALA A 6 11.37 19.68 -24.40
N SER A 7 12.34 18.77 -24.53
CA SER A 7 12.04 17.33 -24.54
C SER A 7 11.95 16.88 -23.10
N ALA A 8 10.80 16.36 -22.69
CA ALA A 8 10.73 15.59 -21.46
C ALA A 8 11.49 14.27 -21.69
N GLU A 9 12.49 13.98 -20.86
CA GLU A 9 13.07 12.65 -20.75
C GLU A 9 11.96 11.69 -20.30
N THR A 10 11.50 10.82 -21.21
CA THR A 10 10.44 9.84 -20.94
C THR A 10 10.97 8.55 -20.30
N ASP A 11 12.29 8.41 -20.20
CA ASP A 11 12.94 7.22 -19.64
C ASP A 11 13.70 7.57 -18.36
N LEU A 12 13.24 7.03 -17.23
CA LEU A 12 13.87 7.21 -15.93
C LEU A 12 15.02 6.21 -15.68
N SER A 13 15.32 5.32 -16.65
CA SER A 13 16.38 4.31 -16.56
C SER A 13 16.27 3.44 -15.28
N LEU A 14 15.04 3.05 -14.92
CA LEU A 14 14.76 2.24 -13.75
C LEU A 14 15.07 0.77 -14.00
N THR A 15 15.77 0.14 -13.05
CA THR A 15 16.00 -1.32 -13.04
C THR A 15 14.94 -1.99 -12.17
N VAL A 16 13.69 -2.04 -12.67
CA VAL A 16 12.53 -2.60 -11.96
C VAL A 16 11.62 -3.37 -12.92
N ASP A 17 10.81 -4.29 -12.39
CA ASP A 17 9.85 -5.06 -13.21
C ASP A 17 8.66 -4.21 -13.66
N ALA A 18 8.17 -3.31 -12.78
CA ALA A 18 7.11 -2.36 -13.06
C ALA A 18 7.22 -1.10 -12.18
N ALA A 19 6.69 0.03 -12.68
CA ALA A 19 6.61 1.30 -11.98
C ALA A 19 5.44 2.15 -12.48
N ILE A 20 4.92 3.01 -11.61
CA ILE A 20 3.97 4.06 -11.98
C ILE A 20 4.22 5.30 -11.10
N LEU A 21 4.13 6.48 -11.71
CA LEU A 21 4.20 7.77 -11.02
C LEU A 21 2.96 8.58 -11.39
N ILE A 22 2.23 9.02 -10.37
CA ILE A 22 0.96 9.70 -10.51
C ILE A 22 1.02 11.01 -9.74
N ASP A 23 0.53 12.09 -10.35
CA ASP A 23 0.22 13.32 -9.64
C ASP A 23 -1.00 13.09 -8.72
N ALA A 24 -0.81 13.22 -7.41
CA ALA A 24 -1.80 12.82 -6.43
C ALA A 24 -3.09 13.66 -6.47
N GLU A 25 -3.01 14.93 -6.88
CA GLU A 25 -4.17 15.83 -6.92
C GLU A 25 -5.01 15.62 -8.18
N THR A 26 -4.37 15.43 -9.33
CA THR A 26 -5.04 15.36 -10.63
C THR A 26 -5.27 13.94 -11.13
N GLY A 27 -4.58 12.95 -10.54
CA GLY A 27 -4.55 11.57 -11.03
C GLY A 27 -3.78 11.41 -12.35
N LYS A 28 -3.08 12.45 -12.81
CA LYS A 28 -2.32 12.39 -14.06
C LYS A 28 -1.13 11.43 -13.91
N ILE A 29 -1.07 10.43 -14.80
CA ILE A 29 0.10 9.57 -14.92
C ILE A 29 1.24 10.40 -15.54
N LEU A 30 2.33 10.51 -14.80
CA LEU A 30 3.55 11.22 -15.21
C LEU A 30 4.58 10.26 -15.82
N TYR A 31 4.56 9.00 -15.38
CA TYR A 31 5.41 7.93 -15.88
C TYR A 31 4.78 6.57 -15.57
N GLU A 32 4.97 5.60 -16.46
CA GLU A 32 4.59 4.20 -16.24
C GLU A 32 5.56 3.25 -16.97
N GLN A 33 5.80 2.09 -16.36
CA GLN A 33 6.56 0.99 -16.93
C GLN A 33 5.87 -0.30 -16.51
N ASN A 34 5.30 -1.05 -17.45
CA ASN A 34 4.61 -2.32 -17.18
C ASN A 34 3.53 -2.24 -16.07
N ALA A 35 2.89 -1.07 -15.88
CA ALA A 35 2.07 -0.77 -14.70
C ALA A 35 0.85 -1.72 -14.51
N ASP A 36 0.30 -2.26 -15.59
CA ASP A 36 -0.83 -3.20 -15.55
C ASP A 36 -0.40 -4.67 -15.36
N THR A 37 0.88 -4.93 -15.15
CA THR A 37 1.39 -6.30 -14.97
C THR A 37 1.05 -6.82 -13.59
N ASN A 38 0.43 -8.00 -13.54
CA ASN A 38 0.16 -8.69 -12.28
C ASN A 38 1.47 -9.15 -11.62
N LEU A 39 1.80 -8.56 -10.47
CA LEU A 39 2.97 -8.90 -9.67
C LEU A 39 2.59 -9.32 -8.25
N GLY A 40 3.45 -10.11 -7.60
CA GLY A 40 3.32 -10.39 -6.18
C GLY A 40 3.62 -9.13 -5.35
N ILE A 41 2.59 -8.52 -4.77
CA ILE A 41 2.72 -7.22 -4.08
C ILE A 41 3.16 -7.33 -2.60
N ALA A 42 3.27 -8.55 -2.06
CA ALA A 42 3.73 -8.84 -0.70
C ALA A 42 3.11 -7.92 0.38
N SER A 43 3.92 -7.17 1.12
CA SER A 43 3.43 -6.28 2.19
C SER A 43 2.55 -5.13 1.70
N MET A 44 2.60 -4.75 0.41
CA MET A 44 1.72 -3.71 -0.15
C MET A 44 0.24 -4.09 -0.10
N THR A 45 -0.10 -5.39 0.02
CA THR A 45 -1.48 -5.84 0.30
C THR A 45 -2.09 -5.15 1.52
N LYS A 46 -1.27 -4.74 2.50
CA LYS A 46 -1.74 -4.05 3.71
C LYS A 46 -2.39 -2.70 3.41
N MET A 47 -2.06 -2.03 2.30
CA MET A 47 -2.72 -0.78 1.92
C MET A 47 -4.23 -0.96 1.69
N MET A 48 -4.64 -2.10 1.12
CA MET A 48 -6.07 -2.40 0.96
C MET A 48 -6.73 -2.67 2.31
N THR A 49 -6.04 -3.38 3.21
CA THR A 49 -6.53 -3.60 4.58
C THR A 49 -6.72 -2.29 5.33
N GLU A 50 -5.75 -1.37 5.24
CA GLU A 50 -5.84 -0.04 5.83
C GLU A 50 -6.99 0.76 5.22
N TYR A 51 -7.17 0.72 3.90
CA TYR A 51 -8.29 1.39 3.23
C TYR A 51 -9.65 0.92 3.77
N ILE A 52 -9.87 -0.40 3.86
CA ILE A 52 -11.13 -0.96 4.38
C ILE A 52 -11.34 -0.58 5.86
N LEU A 53 -10.27 -0.58 6.66
CA LEU A 53 -10.35 -0.19 8.06
C LEU A 53 -10.73 1.28 8.23
N LEU A 54 -10.11 2.17 7.45
CA LEU A 54 -10.38 3.61 7.47
C LEU A 54 -11.80 3.93 6.99
N ASP A 55 -12.29 3.23 5.96
CA ASP A 55 -13.67 3.34 5.48
C ASP A 55 -14.68 2.94 6.57
N ALA A 56 -14.40 1.85 7.31
CA ALA A 56 -15.25 1.44 8.43
C ALA A 56 -15.25 2.44 9.61
N ILE A 57 -14.13 3.14 9.82
CA ILE A 57 -14.02 4.22 10.83
C ILE A 57 -14.80 5.45 10.37
N ASP A 58 -14.65 5.87 9.10
CA ASP A 58 -15.37 7.02 8.53
C ASP A 58 -16.89 6.79 8.54
N ALA A 59 -17.31 5.57 8.21
CA ALA A 59 -18.71 5.13 8.30
C ALA A 59 -19.23 4.99 9.76
N GLY A 60 -18.38 5.13 10.77
CA GLY A 60 -18.74 5.00 12.19
C GLY A 60 -19.10 3.57 12.63
N THR A 61 -18.74 2.56 11.83
CA THR A 61 -18.97 1.13 12.18
C THR A 61 -18.04 0.68 13.30
N ILE A 62 -16.84 1.24 13.36
CA ILE A 62 -15.86 1.08 14.43
C ILE A 62 -15.25 2.46 14.77
N THR A 63 -14.61 2.58 15.93
CA THR A 63 -13.94 3.85 16.33
C THR A 63 -12.44 3.68 16.48
N TRP A 64 -11.68 4.76 16.32
CA TRP A 64 -10.23 4.77 16.55
C TRP A 64 -9.81 4.20 17.90
N ASP A 65 -10.52 4.57 18.97
CA ASP A 65 -10.22 4.12 20.33
C ASP A 65 -10.89 2.79 20.71
N GLN A 66 -11.51 2.10 19.74
CA GLN A 66 -12.17 0.84 20.02
C GLN A 66 -11.14 -0.22 20.42
N GLN A 67 -11.27 -0.72 21.64
CA GLN A 67 -10.41 -1.80 22.10
C GLN A 67 -10.84 -3.13 21.47
N TYR A 68 -9.86 -3.85 20.93
CA TYR A 68 -10.04 -5.22 20.43
C TYR A 68 -9.56 -6.23 21.46
N ARG A 69 -10.41 -7.22 21.76
CA ARG A 69 -10.01 -8.37 22.58
C ARG A 69 -9.30 -9.40 21.71
N VAL A 70 -8.03 -9.66 22.01
CA VAL A 70 -7.26 -10.73 21.37
C VAL A 70 -7.93 -12.07 21.64
N THR A 71 -8.25 -12.80 20.57
CA THR A 71 -8.82 -14.15 20.66
C THR A 71 -7.70 -15.20 20.72
N GLU A 72 -8.01 -16.42 21.17
CA GLU A 72 -7.07 -17.54 21.16
C GLU A 72 -6.51 -17.82 19.76
N TYR A 73 -7.36 -17.70 18.73
CA TYR A 73 -6.94 -17.83 17.34
C TYR A 73 -5.90 -16.76 16.95
N THR A 74 -6.21 -15.50 17.22
CA THR A 74 -5.32 -14.36 16.92
C THR A 74 -3.99 -14.47 17.69
N TYR A 75 -4.06 -14.87 18.96
CA TYR A 75 -2.87 -15.12 19.78
C TYR A 75 -2.00 -16.19 19.16
N ARG A 76 -2.55 -17.39 18.89
CA ARG A 76 -1.79 -18.50 18.28
C ARG A 76 -1.14 -18.12 16.95
N MET A 77 -1.88 -17.40 16.10
CA MET A 77 -1.35 -16.92 14.83
C MET A 77 -0.19 -15.92 15.01
N SER A 78 -0.29 -15.03 16.01
CA SER A 78 0.77 -14.06 16.32
C SER A 78 2.06 -14.71 16.87
N GLN A 79 2.01 -15.95 17.35
CA GLN A 79 3.19 -16.66 17.86
C GLN A 79 3.98 -17.37 16.76
N ASP A 80 3.46 -17.48 15.54
CA ASP A 80 4.16 -18.12 14.44
C ASP A 80 5.28 -17.20 13.90
N ARG A 81 6.53 -17.56 14.22
CA ARG A 81 7.73 -16.81 13.83
C ARG A 81 8.15 -17.02 12.37
N ALA A 82 7.48 -17.91 11.64
CA ALA A 82 7.65 -18.00 10.19
C ALA A 82 6.93 -16.85 9.45
N LEU A 83 5.99 -16.18 10.12
CA LEU A 83 5.25 -15.04 9.59
C LEU A 83 5.93 -13.72 9.96
N SER A 84 5.71 -12.68 9.14
CA SER A 84 6.06 -11.30 9.49
C SER A 84 4.98 -10.72 10.39
N ASN A 85 5.04 -11.01 11.69
CA ASN A 85 4.07 -10.60 12.70
C ASN A 85 4.73 -10.01 13.96
N VAL A 86 3.89 -9.42 14.82
CA VAL A 86 4.26 -9.02 16.18
C VAL A 86 3.58 -9.98 17.15
N PRO A 87 4.33 -10.71 18.00
CA PRO A 87 3.74 -11.58 19.01
C PRO A 87 2.84 -10.79 19.96
N LEU A 88 1.57 -11.18 20.04
CA LEU A 88 0.60 -10.57 20.95
C LEU A 88 0.63 -11.27 22.30
N ARG A 89 0.25 -10.53 23.34
CA ARG A 89 0.04 -11.07 24.69
C ARG A 89 -1.37 -11.66 24.80
N ALA A 90 -1.52 -12.65 25.68
CA ALA A 90 -2.81 -13.29 25.96
C ALA A 90 -3.52 -12.71 27.20
N ASP A 91 -2.84 -11.85 27.97
CA ASP A 91 -3.27 -11.31 29.25
C ASP A 91 -3.76 -9.85 29.17
#